data_AF-A0A0D0S372-F1
#
_entry.id   AF-A0A0D0S372-F1
#
_cell.length_a   1.000
_cell.length_b   1.000
_cell.length_c   1.000
_cell.angle_alpha   90.00
_cell.angle_beta   90.00
_cell.angle_gamma   90.00
#
_symmetry.space_group_name_H-M   'P 1'
#
loop_
_entity.id
_entity.type
_entity.pdbx_description
1 polymer ?
#
loop_
_entity_poly.entity_id
_entity_poly.type
_entity_poly.pdbx_seq_one_letter_code
_entity_poly.pdbx_strand_id
1 'polypeptide(L)'
;MKILVTGGGGFLGQALCRGLRERGHEVVSFNRGDYPALAAMGVRQVRGDLAQRDAVIAAARGCQAVFHNAAKAGAWGPWQEYHDANVLGTRHVLDACRSHGINRLVYTSTPSVTHRATHPVEGGSADDVPYGTGFKAPYASTKLIAEQEVLAANDAALATIALRPRLIWGVGDNQLLPRLVERAHAGRLRLVGNGGNLVDTTYIDNAAQAHFDAFEHLAVGAACAGSAYFISNGDPRTMRETINGLLAAVGAPLVEKTLPFRLAYAAGAVCEGLWTALPLRGEPPMTRFLAEQLVTAHWYDMGPARRDFGYRPVVGFDEGLARVGADHRTRDQPA
;
A
#
# COMPACT_ATOMS: atom_id res chain seq x y z
N MET A 1 -3.21 -21.45 12.58
CA MET A 1 -1.81 -20.98 12.82
C MET A 1 -1.83 -19.68 13.58
N LYS A 2 -0.74 -19.36 14.29
CA LYS A 2 -0.53 -18.04 14.89
C LYS A 2 0.27 -17.14 13.94
N ILE A 3 -0.25 -15.97 13.60
CA ILE A 3 0.30 -15.09 12.56
C ILE A 3 0.54 -13.69 13.14
N LEU A 4 1.73 -13.16 12.88
CA LEU A 4 2.06 -11.76 13.18
C LEU A 4 1.67 -10.87 12.00
N VAL A 5 0.91 -9.81 12.25
CA VAL A 5 0.62 -8.74 11.29
C VAL A 5 1.23 -7.45 11.80
N THR A 6 2.29 -6.95 11.15
CA THR A 6 2.82 -5.62 11.49
C THR A 6 1.95 -4.56 10.84
N GLY A 7 1.58 -3.52 11.58
CA GLY A 7 0.74 -2.43 11.04
C GLY A 7 -0.70 -2.85 10.82
N GLY A 8 -1.21 -3.81 11.60
CA GLY A 8 -2.62 -4.22 11.57
C GLY A 8 -3.58 -3.09 11.93
N GLY A 9 -3.12 -2.01 12.58
CA GLY A 9 -3.93 -0.82 12.83
C GLY A 9 -4.21 0.06 11.60
N GLY A 10 -3.48 -0.13 10.51
CA GLY A 10 -3.66 0.62 9.26
C GLY A 10 -4.82 0.10 8.39
N PHE A 11 -5.16 0.80 7.31
CA PHE A 11 -6.30 0.46 6.44
C PHE A 11 -6.24 -0.98 5.89
N LEU A 12 -5.18 -1.33 5.15
CA LEU A 12 -4.96 -2.70 4.70
C LEU A 12 -4.72 -3.66 5.87
N GLY A 13 -3.99 -3.22 6.90
CA GLY A 13 -3.69 -4.03 8.07
C GLY A 13 -4.93 -4.56 8.79
N GLN A 14 -5.97 -3.73 8.93
CA GLN A 14 -7.22 -4.13 9.57
C GLN A 14 -7.97 -5.16 8.71
N ALA A 15 -7.98 -4.99 7.38
CA ALA A 15 -8.56 -5.97 6.46
C ALA A 15 -7.81 -7.31 6.50
N LEU A 16 -6.47 -7.29 6.59
CA LEU A 16 -5.65 -8.48 6.78
C LEU A 16 -5.96 -9.17 8.11
N CYS A 17 -5.99 -8.44 9.21
CA CYS A 17 -6.32 -8.99 10.52
C CYS A 17 -7.72 -9.63 10.52
N ARG A 18 -8.74 -8.94 9.97
CA ARG A 18 -10.10 -9.47 9.85
C ARG A 18 -10.13 -10.77 9.06
N GLY A 19 -9.60 -10.75 7.83
CA GLY A 19 -9.65 -11.91 6.94
C GLY A 19 -8.84 -13.11 7.44
N LEU A 20 -7.75 -12.90 8.19
CA LEU A 20 -7.02 -13.97 8.86
C LEU A 20 -7.81 -14.58 10.02
N ARG A 21 -8.53 -13.76 10.81
CA ARG A 21 -9.39 -14.26 11.88
C ARG A 21 -10.56 -15.08 11.33
N GLU A 22 -11.18 -14.62 10.26
CA GLU A 22 -12.27 -15.32 9.56
C GLU A 22 -11.82 -16.69 9.02
N ARG A 23 -10.55 -16.81 8.62
CA ARG A 23 -9.91 -18.07 8.20
C ARG A 23 -9.45 -18.97 9.38
N GLY A 24 -9.79 -18.61 10.61
CA GLY A 24 -9.49 -19.42 11.81
C GLY A 24 -8.06 -19.28 12.34
N HIS A 25 -7.30 -18.27 11.91
CA HIS A 25 -5.97 -18.02 12.45
C HIS A 25 -6.01 -17.26 13.79
N GLU A 26 -5.04 -17.53 14.66
CA GLU A 26 -4.73 -16.65 15.79
C GLU A 26 -3.90 -15.49 15.24
N VAL A 27 -4.36 -14.25 15.46
CA VAL A 27 -3.70 -13.06 14.91
C VAL A 27 -3.12 -12.22 16.04
N VAL A 28 -1.84 -11.91 15.93
CA VAL A 28 -1.14 -10.92 16.75
C VAL A 28 -0.83 -9.72 15.86
N SER A 29 -1.21 -8.53 16.29
CA SER A 29 -0.88 -7.30 15.59
C SER A 29 0.21 -6.54 16.33
N PHE A 30 1.25 -6.11 15.60
CA PHE A 30 2.32 -5.26 16.13
C PHE A 30 2.20 -3.84 15.58
N ASN A 31 1.93 -2.87 16.46
CA ASN A 31 1.67 -1.48 16.09
C ASN A 31 2.24 -0.48 17.12
N ARG A 32 2.39 0.78 16.74
CA ARG A 32 2.86 1.85 17.63
C ARG A 32 1.85 2.27 18.70
N GLY A 33 0.56 2.04 18.46
CA GLY A 33 -0.54 2.36 19.36
C GLY A 33 -1.57 1.24 19.43
N ASP A 34 -2.63 1.49 20.19
CA ASP A 34 -3.76 0.58 20.34
C ASP A 34 -4.92 1.01 19.44
N TYR A 35 -5.56 0.02 18.81
CA TYR A 35 -6.62 0.25 17.83
C TYR A 35 -7.91 -0.43 18.29
N PRO A 36 -8.99 0.32 18.56
CA PRO A 36 -10.27 -0.24 18.98
C PRO A 36 -10.85 -1.27 18.00
N ALA A 37 -10.67 -1.04 16.69
CA ALA A 37 -11.12 -1.98 15.66
C ALA A 37 -10.46 -3.37 15.81
N LEU A 38 -9.17 -3.42 16.14
CA LEU A 38 -8.47 -4.68 16.39
C LEU A 38 -8.97 -5.38 17.65
N ALA A 39 -9.23 -4.62 18.73
CA ALA A 39 -9.80 -5.17 19.96
C ALA A 39 -11.20 -5.76 19.72
N ALA A 40 -12.05 -5.08 18.95
CA ALA A 40 -13.38 -5.57 18.59
C ALA A 40 -13.35 -6.88 17.78
N MET A 41 -12.27 -7.12 17.02
CA MET A 41 -12.03 -8.38 16.29
C MET A 41 -11.39 -9.48 17.14
N GLY A 42 -11.13 -9.23 18.43
CA GLY A 42 -10.42 -10.15 19.31
C GLY A 42 -8.95 -10.38 18.90
N VAL A 43 -8.34 -9.42 18.21
CA VAL A 43 -6.94 -9.49 17.78
C VAL A 43 -6.05 -9.07 18.94
N ARG A 44 -5.06 -9.92 19.29
CA ARG A 44 -4.07 -9.56 20.31
C ARG A 44 -3.19 -8.43 19.76
N GLN A 45 -3.04 -7.36 20.53
CA GLN A 45 -2.21 -6.22 20.15
C GLN A 45 -0.93 -6.21 20.97
N VAL A 46 0.21 -6.03 20.30
CA VAL A 46 1.52 -5.81 20.92
C VAL A 46 1.99 -4.43 20.50
N ARG A 47 2.16 -3.55 21.48
CA ARG A 47 2.63 -2.19 21.24
C ARG A 47 4.14 -2.17 21.12
N GLY A 48 4.65 -1.52 20.08
CA GLY A 48 6.09 -1.28 19.90
C GLY A 48 6.39 -0.54 18.61
N ASP A 49 7.66 -0.19 18.44
CA ASP A 49 8.18 0.42 17.21
C ASP A 49 8.97 -0.61 16.41
N LEU A 50 8.82 -0.60 15.09
CA LEU A 50 9.60 -1.45 14.20
C LEU A 50 11.09 -1.14 14.26
N ALA A 51 11.49 0.10 14.62
CA ALA A 51 12.87 0.47 14.83
C ALA A 51 13.50 -0.21 16.08
N GLN A 52 12.70 -0.85 16.94
CA GLN A 52 13.18 -1.54 18.13
C GLN A 52 13.26 -3.06 17.89
N ARG A 53 14.45 -3.55 17.56
CA ARG A 53 14.72 -4.95 17.24
C ARG A 53 14.09 -5.94 18.22
N ASP A 54 14.37 -5.77 19.51
CA ASP A 54 13.93 -6.71 20.54
C ASP A 54 12.40 -6.71 20.71
N ALA A 55 11.74 -5.58 20.47
CA ALA A 55 10.28 -5.50 20.48
C ALA A 55 9.67 -6.31 19.34
N VAL A 56 10.26 -6.23 18.14
CA VAL A 56 9.82 -7.01 16.96
C VAL A 56 10.03 -8.50 17.18
N ILE A 57 11.21 -8.90 17.69
CA ILE A 57 11.52 -10.30 18.02
C ILE A 57 10.54 -10.81 19.10
N ALA A 58 10.27 -10.03 20.14
CA ALA A 58 9.33 -10.44 21.19
C ALA A 58 7.90 -10.59 20.65
N ALA A 59 7.45 -9.70 19.76
CA ALA A 59 6.12 -9.76 19.16
C ALA A 59 5.92 -11.00 18.27
N ALA A 60 6.99 -11.48 17.61
CA ALA A 60 6.96 -12.65 16.75
C ALA A 60 6.95 -13.99 17.52
N ARG A 61 7.11 -13.99 18.85
CA ARG A 61 7.22 -15.22 19.65
C ARG A 61 6.03 -16.17 19.47
N GLY A 62 6.34 -17.38 19.03
CA GLY A 62 5.37 -18.46 18.79
C GLY A 62 4.51 -18.26 17.54
N CYS A 63 4.77 -17.21 16.74
CA CYS A 63 4.14 -17.07 15.43
C CYS A 63 4.76 -18.05 14.43
N GLN A 64 4.02 -18.40 13.41
CA GLN A 64 4.39 -19.37 12.37
C GLN A 64 4.50 -18.71 10.99
N ALA A 65 3.98 -17.49 10.85
CA ALA A 65 4.07 -16.66 9.66
C ALA A 65 4.00 -15.17 10.01
N VAL A 66 4.49 -14.32 9.11
CA VAL A 66 4.41 -12.86 9.23
C VAL A 66 3.78 -12.25 7.98
N PHE A 67 2.83 -11.34 8.19
CA PHE A 67 2.37 -10.37 7.19
C PHE A 67 2.98 -9.02 7.56
N HIS A 68 4.01 -8.62 6.83
CA HIS A 68 4.73 -7.38 7.07
C HIS A 68 4.12 -6.24 6.23
N ASN A 69 3.10 -5.58 6.78
CA ASN A 69 2.35 -4.49 6.15
C ASN A 69 2.77 -3.09 6.65
N ALA A 70 3.27 -3.00 7.89
CA ALA A 70 3.69 -1.71 8.46
C ALA A 70 4.80 -1.04 7.63
N ALA A 71 4.58 0.23 7.31
CA ALA A 71 5.54 1.13 6.70
C ALA A 71 5.17 2.58 7.04
N LYS A 72 6.16 3.48 7.03
CA LYS A 72 5.91 4.92 6.90
C LYS A 72 5.66 5.21 5.42
N ALA A 73 4.41 5.49 5.07
CA ALA A 73 4.01 6.01 3.76
C ALA A 73 4.07 7.54 3.74
N GLY A 74 3.97 8.13 2.54
CA GLY A 74 4.08 9.58 2.32
C GLY A 74 5.16 9.91 1.32
N ALA A 75 5.11 11.11 0.74
CA ALA A 75 6.11 11.55 -0.25
C ALA A 75 7.14 12.53 0.32
N TRP A 76 6.99 12.92 1.59
CA TRP A 76 7.75 14.02 2.19
C TRP A 76 8.06 13.79 3.66
N GLY A 77 9.22 14.25 4.11
CA GLY A 77 9.67 14.15 5.49
C GLY A 77 11.13 13.65 5.59
N PRO A 78 11.68 13.59 6.80
CA PRO A 78 13.08 13.23 7.00
C PRO A 78 13.38 11.80 6.54
N TRP A 79 14.43 11.62 5.74
CA TRP A 79 14.85 10.31 5.23
C TRP A 79 14.97 9.26 6.34
N GLN A 80 15.56 9.64 7.49
CA GLN A 80 15.79 8.75 8.62
C GLN A 80 14.49 8.11 9.12
N GLU A 81 13.39 8.85 9.21
CA GLU A 81 12.11 8.30 9.65
C GLU A 81 11.55 7.24 8.69
N TYR A 82 11.78 7.42 7.38
CA TYR A 82 11.41 6.41 6.38
C TYR A 82 12.35 5.21 6.43
N HIS A 83 13.65 5.45 6.56
CA HIS A 83 14.65 4.41 6.66
C HIS A 83 14.42 3.52 7.90
N ASP A 84 14.20 4.12 9.07
CA ASP A 84 14.00 3.39 10.32
C ASP A 84 12.72 2.54 10.28
N ALA A 85 11.62 3.11 9.80
CA ALA A 85 10.36 2.40 9.72
C ALA A 85 10.35 1.32 8.62
N ASN A 86 10.89 1.63 7.43
CA ASN A 86 10.73 0.77 6.24
C ASN A 86 11.90 -0.17 6.04
N VAL A 87 13.15 0.29 6.21
CA VAL A 87 14.35 -0.55 5.97
C VAL A 87 14.73 -1.27 7.25
N LEU A 88 15.07 -0.53 8.30
CA LEU A 88 15.50 -1.11 9.57
C LEU A 88 14.39 -1.98 10.18
N GLY A 89 13.14 -1.50 10.14
CA GLY A 89 11.96 -2.27 10.53
C GLY A 89 11.81 -3.60 9.78
N THR A 90 12.05 -3.62 8.47
CA THR A 90 12.02 -4.85 7.67
C THR A 90 13.14 -5.81 8.09
N ARG A 91 14.35 -5.31 8.31
CA ARG A 91 15.48 -6.12 8.82
C ARG A 91 15.15 -6.77 10.15
N HIS A 92 14.52 -6.04 11.07
CA HIS A 92 14.09 -6.62 12.35
C HIS A 92 13.01 -7.69 12.21
N VAL A 93 12.11 -7.56 11.23
CA VAL A 93 11.14 -8.61 10.91
C VAL A 93 11.83 -9.85 10.34
N LEU A 94 12.82 -9.67 9.46
CA LEU A 94 13.64 -10.78 8.94
C LEU A 94 14.39 -11.48 10.09
N ASP A 95 15.05 -10.72 10.97
CA ASP A 95 15.70 -11.23 12.18
C ASP A 95 14.74 -12.01 13.07
N ALA A 96 13.52 -11.50 13.25
CA ALA A 96 12.49 -12.17 14.03
C ALA A 96 12.05 -13.50 13.36
N CYS A 97 11.95 -13.52 12.03
CA CYS A 97 11.66 -14.76 11.31
C CYS A 97 12.74 -15.81 11.55
N ARG A 98 14.02 -15.41 11.45
CA ARG A 98 15.16 -16.31 11.70
C ARG A 98 15.24 -16.77 13.14
N SER A 99 15.05 -15.86 14.10
CA SER A 99 15.16 -16.16 15.53
C SER A 99 14.11 -17.15 16.03
N HIS A 100 12.91 -17.16 15.41
CA HIS A 100 11.81 -18.04 15.82
C HIS A 100 11.53 -19.18 14.82
N GLY A 101 12.35 -19.34 13.78
CA GLY A 101 12.12 -20.36 12.76
C GLY A 101 10.80 -20.17 11.99
N ILE A 102 10.35 -18.94 11.82
CA ILE A 102 9.18 -18.62 10.98
C ILE A 102 9.58 -18.83 9.53
N ASN A 103 8.78 -19.58 8.79
CA ASN A 103 9.11 -20.03 7.44
C ASN A 103 8.31 -19.33 6.32
N ARG A 104 7.40 -18.41 6.64
CA ARG A 104 6.57 -17.67 5.67
C ARG A 104 6.51 -16.19 6.01
N LEU A 105 6.92 -15.35 5.07
CA LEU A 105 6.83 -13.90 5.15
C LEU A 105 6.15 -13.33 3.89
N VAL A 106 4.97 -12.74 4.07
CA VAL A 106 4.29 -11.94 3.04
C VAL A 106 4.58 -10.47 3.30
N TYR A 107 5.23 -9.80 2.36
CA TYR A 107 5.59 -8.38 2.45
C TYR A 107 4.68 -7.51 1.58
N THR A 108 4.07 -6.50 2.18
CA THR A 108 3.32 -5.49 1.41
C THR A 108 4.29 -4.44 0.90
N SER A 109 4.65 -4.51 -0.38
CA SER A 109 5.43 -3.53 -1.11
C SER A 109 4.54 -2.49 -1.81
N THR A 110 5.03 -1.85 -2.87
CA THR A 110 4.32 -0.82 -3.63
C THR A 110 4.85 -0.74 -5.06
N PRO A 111 4.00 -0.42 -6.06
CA PRO A 111 4.47 -0.15 -7.41
C PRO A 111 5.45 1.03 -7.50
N SER A 112 5.47 1.91 -6.48
CA SER A 112 6.42 3.03 -6.40
C SER A 112 7.89 2.59 -6.45
N VAL A 113 8.22 1.33 -6.09
CA VAL A 113 9.58 0.79 -6.21
C VAL A 113 10.05 0.65 -7.66
N THR A 114 9.12 0.68 -8.61
CA THR A 114 9.39 0.65 -10.06
C THR A 114 9.28 2.02 -10.72
N HIS A 115 9.03 3.08 -9.93
CA HIS A 115 8.86 4.42 -10.48
C HIS A 115 10.13 4.88 -11.21
N ARG A 116 10.01 5.11 -12.51
CA ARG A 116 11.04 5.70 -13.36
C ARG A 116 10.46 6.98 -13.93
N ALA A 117 11.05 8.12 -13.56
CA ALA A 117 10.61 9.42 -14.05
C ALA A 117 10.44 9.35 -15.58
N THR A 118 9.30 9.84 -16.07
CA THR A 118 8.92 9.91 -17.50
C THR A 118 8.85 8.58 -18.26
N HIS A 119 8.76 7.43 -17.57
CA HIS A 119 8.53 6.13 -18.21
C HIS A 119 7.25 5.51 -17.64
N PRO A 120 6.11 5.63 -18.34
CA PRO A 120 4.88 4.95 -17.91
C PRO A 120 5.09 3.43 -17.95
N VAL A 121 4.37 2.71 -17.08
CA VAL A 121 4.28 1.26 -17.16
C VAL A 121 2.90 0.93 -17.71
N GLU A 122 2.88 0.38 -18.92
CA GLU A 122 1.68 0.04 -19.66
C GLU A 122 1.65 -1.48 -19.88
N GLY A 123 1.09 -2.21 -18.93
CA GLY A 123 0.88 -3.66 -19.05
C GLY A 123 2.10 -4.53 -18.75
N GLY A 124 3.14 -4.00 -18.11
CA GLY A 124 4.31 -4.77 -17.70
C GLY A 124 4.06 -5.59 -16.44
N SER A 125 4.64 -6.79 -16.37
CA SER A 125 4.64 -7.62 -15.16
C SER A 125 5.82 -7.28 -14.24
N ALA A 126 5.89 -7.87 -13.05
CA ALA A 126 7.02 -7.65 -12.14
C ALA A 126 8.35 -8.20 -12.68
N ASP A 127 8.29 -9.17 -13.61
CA ASP A 127 9.46 -9.76 -14.25
C ASP A 127 10.03 -8.84 -15.34
N ASP A 128 9.16 -8.06 -16.00
CA ASP A 128 9.53 -7.20 -17.12
C ASP A 128 9.89 -5.77 -16.69
N VAL A 129 9.29 -5.32 -15.59
CA VAL A 129 9.40 -3.94 -15.14
C VAL A 129 10.58 -3.81 -14.17
N PRO A 130 11.68 -3.13 -14.57
CA PRO A 130 12.84 -3.01 -13.70
C PRO A 130 12.53 -2.12 -12.50
N TYR A 131 13.32 -2.31 -11.45
CA TYR A 131 13.37 -1.37 -10.33
C TYR A 131 13.64 0.06 -10.82
N GLY A 132 13.01 1.01 -10.12
CA GLY A 132 13.17 2.43 -10.41
C GLY A 132 14.55 2.96 -10.02
N THR A 133 14.89 4.13 -10.55
CA THR A 133 16.17 4.82 -10.29
C THR A 133 15.92 6.31 -10.08
N GLY A 134 16.73 6.96 -9.23
CA GLY A 134 16.66 8.41 -9.05
C GLY A 134 15.37 8.90 -8.39
N PHE A 135 14.82 8.13 -7.44
CA PHE A 135 13.61 8.49 -6.74
C PHE A 135 13.72 9.84 -6.04
N LYS A 136 12.66 10.64 -6.15
CA LYS A 136 12.54 11.96 -5.51
C LYS A 136 11.80 11.92 -4.17
N ALA A 137 11.33 10.74 -3.75
CA ALA A 137 10.58 10.54 -2.51
C ALA A 137 11.26 9.45 -1.64
N PRO A 138 11.53 9.72 -0.34
CA PRO A 138 12.14 8.75 0.57
C PRO A 138 11.38 7.42 0.66
N TYR A 139 10.04 7.45 0.57
CA TYR A 139 9.21 6.27 0.64
C TYR A 139 9.52 5.25 -0.46
N ALA A 140 9.60 5.70 -1.72
CA ALA A 140 9.86 4.80 -2.84
C ALA A 140 11.23 4.12 -2.71
N SER A 141 12.27 4.90 -2.38
CA SER A 141 13.62 4.37 -2.19
C SER A 141 13.71 3.39 -1.03
N THR A 142 13.13 3.72 0.11
CA THR A 142 13.21 2.86 1.31
C THR A 142 12.37 1.58 1.18
N LYS A 143 11.22 1.64 0.48
CA LYS A 143 10.45 0.44 0.14
C LYS A 143 11.16 -0.44 -0.88
N LEU A 144 11.92 0.14 -1.82
CA LEU A 144 12.73 -0.64 -2.75
C LEU A 144 13.83 -1.40 -2.02
N ILE A 145 14.58 -0.74 -1.13
CA ILE A 145 15.66 -1.39 -0.35
C ILE A 145 15.07 -2.54 0.46
N ALA A 146 13.96 -2.29 1.16
CA ALA A 146 13.29 -3.30 1.97
C ALA A 146 12.74 -4.48 1.14
N GLU A 147 12.15 -4.22 -0.04
CA GLU A 147 11.70 -5.30 -0.94
C GLU A 147 12.88 -6.17 -1.38
N GLN A 148 13.99 -5.55 -1.82
CA GLN A 148 15.19 -6.30 -2.23
C GLN A 148 15.74 -7.16 -1.10
N GLU A 149 15.78 -6.65 0.13
CA GLU A 149 16.22 -7.42 1.30
C GLU A 149 15.28 -8.58 1.63
N VAL A 150 13.96 -8.38 1.50
CA VAL A 150 12.96 -9.45 1.70
C VAL A 150 13.12 -10.56 0.66
N LEU A 151 13.26 -10.21 -0.62
CA LEU A 151 13.43 -11.19 -1.69
C LEU A 151 14.77 -11.93 -1.57
N ALA A 152 15.85 -11.21 -1.23
CA ALA A 152 17.17 -11.80 -1.00
C ALA A 152 17.21 -12.74 0.22
N ALA A 153 16.32 -12.54 1.19
CA ALA A 153 16.19 -13.40 2.36
C ALA A 153 15.42 -14.70 2.08
N ASN A 154 14.94 -14.95 0.86
CA ASN A 154 14.29 -16.20 0.49
C ASN A 154 15.30 -17.35 0.39
N ASP A 155 15.14 -18.42 1.16
CA ASP A 155 16.03 -19.58 1.15
C ASP A 155 15.32 -20.87 1.63
N ALA A 156 16.11 -21.92 1.92
CA ALA A 156 15.62 -23.22 2.38
C ALA A 156 14.88 -23.20 3.72
N ALA A 157 14.97 -22.12 4.51
CA ALA A 157 14.33 -21.98 5.81
C ALA A 157 13.21 -20.92 5.83
N LEU A 158 13.28 -19.91 4.96
CA LEU A 158 12.31 -18.82 4.89
C LEU A 158 11.82 -18.61 3.46
N ALA A 159 10.53 -18.83 3.23
CA ALA A 159 9.86 -18.43 2.00
C ALA A 159 9.36 -16.98 2.13
N THR A 160 9.73 -16.12 1.18
CA THR A 160 9.28 -14.73 1.14
C THR A 160 8.53 -14.41 -0.15
N ILE A 161 7.65 -13.41 -0.10
CA ILE A 161 6.95 -12.88 -1.28
C ILE A 161 6.66 -11.39 -1.07
N ALA A 162 6.77 -10.59 -2.14
CA ALA A 162 6.45 -9.17 -2.11
C ALA A 162 5.24 -8.86 -3.00
N LEU A 163 4.23 -8.18 -2.44
CA LEU A 163 3.04 -7.76 -3.18
C LEU A 163 3.04 -6.26 -3.35
N ARG A 164 2.84 -5.77 -4.58
CA ARG A 164 2.86 -4.34 -4.96
C ARG A 164 1.43 -3.87 -5.30
N PRO A 165 0.52 -3.72 -4.32
CA PRO A 165 -0.82 -3.20 -4.58
C PRO A 165 -0.80 -1.72 -4.98
N ARG A 166 -1.65 -1.33 -5.93
CA ARG A 166 -1.73 0.05 -6.43
C ARG A 166 -2.95 0.77 -5.89
N LEU A 167 -2.72 1.89 -5.21
CA LEU A 167 -3.77 2.85 -4.81
C LEU A 167 -4.96 2.14 -4.12
N ILE A 168 -4.73 1.56 -2.95
CA ILE A 168 -5.78 0.80 -2.27
C ILE A 168 -6.90 1.74 -1.80
N TRP A 169 -8.14 1.41 -2.13
CA TRP A 169 -9.34 2.19 -1.76
C TRP A 169 -10.51 1.26 -1.39
N GLY A 170 -11.52 1.80 -0.72
CA GLY A 170 -12.74 1.04 -0.38
C GLY A 170 -13.33 1.45 0.96
N VAL A 171 -14.26 0.63 1.46
CA VAL A 171 -14.93 0.87 2.76
C VAL A 171 -13.90 0.95 3.88
N GLY A 172 -13.92 2.06 4.63
CA GLY A 172 -12.97 2.33 5.72
C GLY A 172 -11.66 3.02 5.32
N ASP A 173 -11.52 3.45 4.05
CA ASP A 173 -10.38 4.24 3.60
C ASP A 173 -10.26 5.54 4.42
N ASN A 174 -9.10 5.73 5.04
CA ASN A 174 -8.79 6.88 5.88
C ASN A 174 -7.64 7.75 5.34
N GLN A 175 -7.16 7.48 4.11
CA GLN A 175 -6.04 8.21 3.50
C GLN A 175 -6.43 8.85 2.17
N LEU A 176 -6.95 8.09 1.20
CA LEU A 176 -7.12 8.58 -0.16
C LEU A 176 -8.45 9.33 -0.31
N LEU A 177 -9.56 8.63 -0.11
CA LEU A 177 -10.90 9.17 -0.35
C LEU A 177 -11.18 10.44 0.48
N PRO A 178 -10.90 10.48 1.81
CA PRO A 178 -11.13 11.70 2.59
C PRO A 178 -10.35 12.92 2.08
N ARG A 179 -9.09 12.74 1.67
CA ARG A 179 -8.26 13.83 1.12
C ARG A 179 -8.77 14.31 -0.24
N LEU A 180 -9.30 13.41 -1.07
CA LEU A 180 -9.93 13.79 -2.34
C LEU A 180 -11.20 14.61 -2.10
N VAL A 181 -12.07 14.14 -1.21
CA VAL A 181 -13.32 14.84 -0.82
C VAL A 181 -13.02 16.23 -0.27
N GLU A 182 -12.09 16.35 0.68
CA GLU A 182 -11.70 17.64 1.26
C GLU A 182 -11.21 18.63 0.19
N ARG A 183 -10.35 18.17 -0.72
CA ARG A 183 -9.81 19.01 -1.80
C ARG A 183 -10.88 19.37 -2.84
N ALA A 184 -11.84 18.48 -3.10
CA ALA A 184 -12.96 18.71 -4.00
C ALA A 184 -13.88 19.80 -3.46
N HIS A 185 -14.34 19.68 -2.20
CA HIS A 185 -15.16 20.69 -1.54
C HIS A 185 -14.45 22.05 -1.45
N ALA A 186 -13.14 22.05 -1.21
CA ALA A 186 -12.37 23.29 -1.19
C ALA A 186 -12.08 23.89 -2.58
N GLY A 187 -12.55 23.26 -3.67
CA GLY A 187 -12.28 23.71 -5.04
C GLY A 187 -10.80 23.65 -5.45
N ARG A 188 -9.98 22.91 -4.70
CA ARG A 188 -8.52 22.80 -4.83
C ARG A 188 -8.08 21.56 -5.63
N LEU A 189 -8.97 20.59 -5.86
CA LEU A 189 -8.66 19.38 -6.64
C LEU A 189 -8.53 19.69 -8.14
N ARG A 190 -7.47 19.21 -8.77
CA ARG A 190 -7.19 19.35 -10.22
C ARG A 190 -6.67 18.04 -10.77
N LEU A 191 -7.05 17.69 -11.99
CA LEU A 191 -6.46 16.58 -12.73
C LEU A 191 -5.15 17.03 -13.39
N VAL A 192 -4.05 16.32 -13.15
CA VAL A 192 -2.78 16.64 -13.81
C VAL A 192 -2.81 16.11 -15.25
N GLY A 193 -2.43 16.93 -16.24
CA GLY A 193 -2.63 16.61 -17.65
C GLY A 193 -4.09 16.75 -18.08
N ASN A 194 -4.58 15.87 -18.97
CA ASN A 194 -5.99 15.84 -19.38
C ASN A 194 -6.85 14.85 -18.58
N GLY A 195 -6.22 14.06 -17.69
CA GLY A 195 -6.88 13.00 -16.91
C GLY A 195 -7.22 11.74 -17.70
N GLY A 196 -6.78 11.62 -18.95
CA GLY A 196 -7.02 10.46 -19.81
C GLY A 196 -5.99 9.34 -19.65
N ASN A 197 -4.98 9.51 -18.79
CA ASN A 197 -4.02 8.44 -18.49
C ASN A 197 -4.73 7.28 -17.78
N LEU A 198 -4.49 6.06 -18.25
CA LEU A 198 -5.02 4.86 -17.64
C LEU A 198 -4.30 4.55 -16.33
N VAL A 199 -5.09 4.29 -15.31
CA VAL A 199 -4.63 3.83 -14.01
C VAL A 199 -5.45 2.62 -13.60
N ASP A 200 -4.77 1.62 -13.06
CA ASP A 200 -5.42 0.53 -12.36
C ASP A 200 -5.31 0.76 -10.84
N THR A 201 -6.32 0.33 -10.12
CA THR A 201 -6.45 0.53 -8.67
C THR A 201 -6.85 -0.77 -8.01
N THR A 202 -6.60 -0.90 -6.71
CA THR A 202 -6.96 -2.11 -5.96
C THR A 202 -8.06 -1.80 -4.95
N TYR A 203 -9.20 -2.46 -5.07
CA TYR A 203 -10.19 -2.44 -3.99
C TYR A 203 -9.64 -3.18 -2.75
N ILE A 204 -9.94 -2.68 -1.55
CA ILE A 204 -9.38 -3.17 -0.28
C ILE A 204 -9.54 -4.68 -0.08
N ASP A 205 -10.70 -5.24 -0.43
CA ASP A 205 -10.94 -6.68 -0.28
C ASP A 205 -10.08 -7.49 -1.25
N ASN A 206 -9.87 -7.00 -2.48
CA ASN A 206 -8.97 -7.65 -3.46
C ASN A 206 -7.51 -7.54 -3.02
N ALA A 207 -7.11 -6.39 -2.44
CA ALA A 207 -5.77 -6.23 -1.88
C ALA A 207 -5.52 -7.24 -0.76
N ALA A 208 -6.46 -7.39 0.18
CA ALA A 208 -6.37 -8.37 1.26
C ALA A 208 -6.39 -9.82 0.72
N GLN A 209 -7.29 -10.11 -0.23
CA GLN A 209 -7.38 -11.40 -0.92
C GLN A 209 -6.04 -11.80 -1.53
N ALA A 210 -5.37 -10.92 -2.28
CA ALA A 210 -4.06 -11.20 -2.85
C ALA A 210 -3.03 -11.64 -1.81
N HIS A 211 -3.06 -11.06 -0.61
CA HIS A 211 -2.16 -11.46 0.48
C HIS A 211 -2.50 -12.83 1.04
N PHE A 212 -3.79 -13.18 1.10
CA PHE A 212 -4.23 -14.51 1.54
C PHE A 212 -3.91 -15.58 0.50
N ASP A 213 -4.24 -15.34 -0.77
CA ASP A 213 -3.95 -16.24 -1.89
C ASP A 213 -2.43 -16.52 -1.97
N ALA A 214 -1.61 -15.45 -1.87
CA ALA A 214 -0.17 -15.56 -1.80
C ALA A 214 0.29 -16.39 -0.58
N PHE A 215 -0.24 -16.11 0.61
CA PHE A 215 0.13 -16.83 1.84
C PHE A 215 -0.21 -18.33 1.80
N GLU A 216 -1.36 -18.67 1.23
CA GLU A 216 -1.83 -20.06 1.11
C GLU A 216 -0.90 -20.89 0.21
N HIS A 217 -0.36 -20.27 -0.86
CA HIS A 217 0.55 -20.90 -1.81
C HIS A 217 2.04 -20.75 -1.45
N LEU A 218 2.37 -19.89 -0.47
CA LEU A 218 3.75 -19.62 -0.08
C LEU A 218 4.34 -20.77 0.71
N ALA A 219 5.35 -21.41 0.14
CA ALA A 219 6.19 -22.41 0.79
C ALA A 219 7.62 -22.33 0.24
N VAL A 220 8.59 -22.90 0.96
CA VAL A 220 9.97 -23.01 0.47
C VAL A 220 9.97 -23.76 -0.87
N GLY A 221 10.55 -23.15 -1.89
CA GLY A 221 10.60 -23.71 -3.25
C GLY A 221 9.28 -23.59 -4.05
N ALA A 222 8.24 -22.94 -3.51
CA ALA A 222 7.04 -22.64 -4.28
C ALA A 222 7.35 -21.65 -5.42
N ALA A 223 6.58 -21.71 -6.51
CA ALA A 223 6.76 -20.82 -7.67
C ALA A 223 6.71 -19.32 -7.28
N CYS A 224 5.92 -18.99 -6.26
CA CYS A 224 5.76 -17.63 -5.77
C CYS A 224 6.84 -17.17 -4.78
N ALA A 225 7.67 -18.08 -4.27
CA ALA A 225 8.69 -17.77 -3.28
C ALA A 225 9.88 -17.02 -3.89
N GLY A 226 10.36 -15.98 -3.20
CA GLY A 226 11.46 -15.12 -3.65
C GLY A 226 11.08 -14.14 -4.76
N SER A 227 9.77 -13.99 -5.05
CA SER A 227 9.27 -13.19 -6.18
C SER A 227 8.42 -12.00 -5.73
N ALA A 228 8.31 -11.00 -6.61
CA ALA A 228 7.46 -9.83 -6.43
C ALA A 228 6.31 -9.81 -7.44
N TYR A 229 5.16 -9.27 -7.06
CA TYR A 229 3.96 -9.28 -7.89
C TYR A 229 3.21 -7.95 -7.85
N PHE A 230 2.80 -7.43 -9.01
CA PHE A 230 1.83 -6.33 -9.06
C PHE A 230 0.42 -6.85 -8.78
N ILE A 231 -0.33 -6.07 -7.99
CA ILE A 231 -1.69 -6.40 -7.58
C ILE A 231 -2.61 -5.21 -7.88
N SER A 232 -3.70 -5.47 -8.61
CA SER A 232 -4.71 -4.48 -8.98
C SER A 232 -6.06 -5.15 -9.24
N ASN A 233 -7.07 -4.38 -9.64
CA ASN A 233 -8.38 -4.90 -10.05
C ASN A 233 -8.38 -5.41 -11.50
N GLY A 234 -7.35 -5.15 -12.30
CA GLY A 234 -7.30 -5.58 -13.69
C GLY A 234 -8.31 -4.87 -14.57
N ASP A 235 -8.75 -3.68 -14.15
CA ASP A 235 -9.74 -2.83 -14.83
C ASP A 235 -9.14 -1.42 -15.00
N PRO A 236 -8.20 -1.21 -15.95
CA PRO A 236 -7.57 0.08 -16.16
C PRO A 236 -8.60 1.11 -16.63
N ARG A 237 -8.77 2.18 -15.85
CA ARG A 237 -9.70 3.28 -16.16
C ARG A 237 -8.94 4.59 -16.26
N THR A 238 -9.54 5.58 -16.90
CA THR A 238 -8.90 6.90 -16.93
C THR A 238 -8.79 7.46 -15.51
N MET A 239 -7.75 8.27 -15.25
CA MET A 239 -7.59 8.97 -13.98
C MET A 239 -8.85 9.80 -13.65
N ARG A 240 -9.48 10.42 -14.66
CA ARG A 240 -10.72 11.17 -14.50
C ARG A 240 -11.87 10.28 -14.02
N GLU A 241 -12.13 9.16 -14.70
CA GLU A 241 -13.18 8.21 -14.30
C GLU A 241 -12.93 7.67 -12.89
N THR A 242 -11.67 7.32 -12.58
CA THR A 242 -11.29 6.80 -11.27
C THR A 242 -11.58 7.82 -10.16
N ILE A 243 -11.09 9.06 -10.30
CA ILE A 243 -11.27 10.10 -9.28
C ILE A 243 -12.73 10.55 -9.17
N ASN A 244 -13.40 10.80 -10.29
CA ASN A 244 -14.79 11.25 -10.27
C ASN A 244 -15.75 10.13 -9.82
N GLY A 245 -15.45 8.86 -10.11
CA GLY A 245 -16.21 7.73 -9.58
C GLY A 245 -16.15 7.65 -8.06
N LEU A 246 -14.95 7.79 -7.49
CA LEU A 246 -14.74 7.85 -6.03
C LEU A 246 -15.47 9.03 -5.37
N LEU A 247 -15.40 10.22 -5.97
CA LEU A 247 -16.10 11.41 -5.48
C LEU A 247 -17.63 11.26 -5.56
N ALA A 248 -18.13 10.76 -6.69
CA ALA A 248 -19.56 10.52 -6.90
C ALA A 248 -20.13 9.50 -5.90
N ALA A 249 -19.37 8.44 -5.58
CA ALA A 249 -19.80 7.42 -4.63
C ALA A 249 -20.17 8.00 -3.25
N VAL A 250 -19.52 9.11 -2.85
CA VAL A 250 -19.77 9.81 -1.58
C VAL A 250 -20.45 11.17 -1.76
N GLY A 251 -21.03 11.45 -2.93
CA GLY A 251 -21.74 12.71 -3.19
C GLY A 251 -20.87 13.97 -3.17
N ALA A 252 -19.55 13.85 -3.32
CA ALA A 252 -18.63 14.98 -3.34
C ALA A 252 -18.57 15.66 -4.74
N PRO A 253 -18.18 16.96 -4.82
CA PRO A 253 -18.09 17.67 -6.09
C PRO A 253 -17.09 17.00 -7.06
N LEU A 254 -17.49 16.83 -8.32
CA LEU A 254 -16.63 16.26 -9.35
C LEU A 254 -15.52 17.24 -9.77
N VAL A 255 -14.39 16.71 -10.25
CA VAL A 255 -13.28 17.51 -10.76
C VAL A 255 -13.26 17.52 -12.29
N GLU A 256 -13.45 18.71 -12.86
CA GLU A 256 -13.30 18.93 -14.30
C GLU A 256 -12.01 19.69 -14.66
N LYS A 257 -11.53 20.52 -13.73
CA LYS A 257 -10.39 21.42 -13.94
C LYS A 257 -9.10 20.63 -14.03
N THR A 258 -8.30 20.96 -15.05
CA THR A 258 -6.99 20.34 -15.31
C THR A 258 -5.83 21.27 -14.93
N LEU A 259 -4.66 20.69 -14.76
CA LEU A 259 -3.40 21.40 -14.54
C LEU A 259 -2.32 20.77 -15.44
N PRO A 260 -1.70 21.52 -16.36
CA PRO A 260 -0.58 21.02 -17.16
C PRO A 260 0.54 20.45 -16.30
N PHE A 261 1.13 19.31 -16.73
CA PHE A 261 2.18 18.62 -15.97
C PHE A 261 3.34 19.55 -15.58
N ARG A 262 3.80 20.40 -16.50
CA ARG A 262 4.90 21.35 -16.23
C ARG A 262 4.58 22.31 -15.08
N LEU A 263 3.32 22.76 -14.98
CA LEU A 263 2.87 23.61 -13.89
C LEU A 263 2.75 22.83 -12.58
N ALA A 264 2.20 21.60 -12.62
CA ALA A 264 2.14 20.73 -11.46
C ALA A 264 3.55 20.41 -10.91
N TYR A 265 4.50 20.13 -11.81
CA TYR A 265 5.89 19.84 -11.46
C TYR A 265 6.61 21.06 -10.89
N ALA A 266 6.45 22.24 -11.50
CA ALA A 266 7.00 23.50 -10.98
C ALA A 266 6.41 23.85 -9.61
N ALA A 267 5.08 23.72 -9.44
CA ALA A 267 4.42 23.91 -8.16
C ALA A 267 4.95 22.92 -7.11
N GLY A 268 5.18 21.66 -7.49
CA GLY A 268 5.84 20.67 -6.64
C GLY A 268 7.22 21.12 -6.19
N ALA A 269 8.07 21.57 -7.11
CA ALA A 269 9.42 22.05 -6.79
C ALA A 269 9.40 23.24 -5.81
N VAL A 270 8.48 24.19 -6.00
CA VAL A 270 8.30 25.34 -5.12
C VAL A 270 7.80 24.91 -3.74
N CYS A 271 6.78 24.04 -3.67
CA CYS A 271 6.26 23.55 -2.39
C CYS A 271 7.33 22.79 -1.60
N GLU A 272 8.09 21.93 -2.27
CA GLU A 272 9.21 21.22 -1.64
C GLU A 272 10.25 22.20 -1.09
N GLY A 273 10.68 23.20 -1.87
CA GLY A 273 11.63 24.22 -1.42
C GLY A 273 11.12 25.01 -0.21
N LEU A 274 9.84 25.41 -0.21
CA LEU A 274 9.22 26.11 0.90
C LEU A 274 9.11 25.24 2.16
N TRP A 275 8.72 23.98 2.03
CA TRP A 275 8.62 23.04 3.16
C TRP A 275 9.98 22.59 3.70
N THR A 276 11.05 22.71 2.93
CA THR A 276 12.42 22.51 3.42
C THR A 276 12.96 23.77 4.10
N ALA A 277 12.66 24.96 3.57
CA ALA A 277 13.22 26.22 4.06
C ALA A 277 12.45 26.84 5.24
N LEU A 278 11.15 26.58 5.36
CA LEU A 278 10.27 27.15 6.38
C LEU A 278 9.76 26.05 7.32
N PRO A 279 9.50 26.37 8.61
CA PRO A 279 8.97 25.42 9.59
C PRO A 279 7.46 25.16 9.39
N LEU A 280 7.06 24.82 8.16
CA LEU A 280 5.68 24.51 7.79
C LEU A 280 5.30 23.13 8.30
N ARG A 281 4.11 23.02 8.90
CA ARG A 281 3.59 21.75 9.41
C ARG A 281 2.99 20.91 8.26
N GLY A 282 3.10 19.59 8.38
CA GLY A 282 2.47 18.64 7.46
C GLY A 282 3.25 18.41 6.16
N GLU A 283 2.62 17.70 5.22
CA GLU A 283 3.19 17.44 3.90
C GLU A 283 2.86 18.58 2.92
N PRO A 284 3.76 18.91 1.98
CA PRO A 284 3.46 19.85 0.92
C PRO A 284 2.26 19.36 0.07
N PRO A 285 1.37 20.26 -0.36
CA PRO A 285 0.14 19.88 -1.08
C PRO A 285 0.42 19.22 -2.44
N MET A 286 1.59 19.49 -3.02
CA MET A 286 2.12 18.90 -4.25
C MET A 286 3.62 18.65 -4.07
N THR A 287 4.10 17.49 -4.50
CA THR A 287 5.53 17.19 -4.68
C THR A 287 5.81 16.89 -6.15
N ARG A 288 7.06 17.00 -6.58
CA ARG A 288 7.49 16.56 -7.91
C ARG A 288 7.19 15.07 -8.11
N PHE A 289 7.39 14.24 -7.07
CA PHE A 289 7.02 12.82 -7.09
C PHE A 289 5.52 12.60 -7.31
N LEU A 290 4.66 13.34 -6.59
CA LEU A 290 3.21 13.26 -6.77
C LEU A 290 2.79 13.73 -8.17
N ALA A 291 3.38 14.82 -8.67
CA ALA A 291 3.09 15.32 -10.02
C ALA A 291 3.45 14.29 -11.11
N GLU A 292 4.57 13.59 -10.97
CA GLU A 292 4.96 12.50 -11.87
C GLU A 292 3.98 11.32 -11.77
N GLN A 293 3.68 10.87 -10.55
CA GLN A 293 2.77 9.74 -10.30
C GLN A 293 1.34 9.96 -10.81
N LEU A 294 0.88 11.22 -10.85
CA LEU A 294 -0.47 11.57 -11.31
C LEU A 294 -0.59 11.61 -12.84
N VAL A 295 0.51 11.79 -13.57
CA VAL A 295 0.49 11.91 -15.04
C VAL A 295 0.89 10.63 -15.76
N THR A 296 1.67 9.74 -15.14
CA THR A 296 2.11 8.51 -15.79
C THR A 296 1.01 7.45 -15.75
N ALA A 297 0.80 6.79 -16.90
CA ALA A 297 -0.05 5.60 -16.97
C ALA A 297 0.60 4.48 -16.14
N HIS A 298 -0.22 3.82 -15.33
CA HIS A 298 0.21 2.70 -14.50
C HIS A 298 -0.90 1.65 -14.47
N TRP A 299 -0.78 0.70 -15.38
CA TRP A 299 -1.49 -0.56 -15.27
C TRP A 299 -0.49 -1.69 -15.48
N TYR A 300 -0.65 -2.77 -14.73
CA TYR A 300 0.35 -3.81 -14.60
C TYR A 300 -0.25 -5.15 -14.98
N ASP A 301 0.57 -6.03 -15.56
CA ASP A 301 0.13 -7.40 -15.79
C ASP A 301 0.21 -8.22 -14.49
N MET A 302 -0.93 -8.82 -14.15
CA MET A 302 -1.09 -9.74 -13.03
C MET A 302 -1.04 -11.20 -13.49
N GLY A 303 -0.61 -11.48 -14.72
CA GLY A 303 -0.37 -12.81 -15.26
C GLY A 303 0.44 -13.71 -14.31
N PRO A 304 1.60 -13.24 -13.79
CA PRO A 304 2.37 -14.00 -12.81
C PRO A 304 1.59 -14.32 -11.52
N ALA A 305 0.85 -13.35 -10.97
CA ALA A 305 0.05 -13.55 -9.75
C ALA A 305 -1.07 -14.59 -9.95
N ARG A 306 -1.74 -14.53 -11.11
CA ARG A 306 -2.75 -15.51 -11.53
C ARG A 306 -2.17 -16.91 -11.68
N ARG A 307 -0.96 -17.02 -12.23
CA ARG A 307 -0.28 -18.29 -12.48
C ARG A 307 0.25 -18.93 -11.20
N ASP A 308 0.90 -18.15 -10.34
CA ASP A 308 1.71 -18.69 -9.25
C ASP A 308 0.92 -18.89 -7.95
N PHE A 309 -0.17 -18.13 -7.74
CA PHE A 309 -1.03 -18.26 -6.56
C PHE A 309 -2.52 -17.99 -6.84
N GLY A 310 -2.95 -18.00 -8.11
CA GLY A 310 -4.36 -18.01 -8.46
C GLY A 310 -5.11 -16.69 -8.28
N TYR A 311 -4.42 -15.58 -7.99
CA TYR A 311 -5.09 -14.32 -7.67
C TYR A 311 -5.99 -13.82 -8.79
N ARG A 312 -7.27 -13.61 -8.47
CA ARG A 312 -8.25 -12.96 -9.34
C ARG A 312 -9.08 -11.98 -8.51
N PRO A 313 -9.21 -10.71 -8.93
CA PRO A 313 -10.01 -9.73 -8.20
C PRO A 313 -11.47 -10.15 -8.21
N VAL A 314 -12.10 -10.18 -7.03
CA VAL A 314 -13.49 -10.60 -6.87
C VAL A 314 -14.46 -9.42 -6.79
N VAL A 315 -13.98 -8.24 -6.38
CA VAL A 315 -14.77 -7.01 -6.36
C VAL A 315 -14.37 -6.13 -7.54
N GLY A 316 -15.31 -5.88 -8.45
CA GLY A 316 -15.09 -4.96 -9.58
C GLY A 316 -15.02 -3.49 -9.13
N PHE A 317 -14.56 -2.59 -10.02
CA PHE A 317 -14.48 -1.16 -9.70
C PHE A 317 -15.85 -0.57 -9.37
N ASP A 318 -16.86 -0.75 -10.23
CA ASP A 318 -18.20 -0.19 -10.02
C ASP A 318 -18.90 -0.79 -8.78
N GLU A 319 -18.70 -2.08 -8.52
CA GLU A 319 -19.19 -2.72 -7.30
C GLU A 319 -18.52 -2.12 -6.04
N GLY A 320 -17.21 -1.92 -6.07
CA GLY A 320 -16.47 -1.26 -5.00
C GLY A 320 -17.01 0.14 -4.71
N LEU A 321 -17.33 0.92 -5.75
CA LEU A 321 -17.96 2.24 -5.59
C LEU A 321 -19.34 2.15 -4.94
N ALA A 322 -20.16 1.17 -5.34
CA ALA A 322 -21.47 0.96 -4.75
C ALA A 322 -21.38 0.62 -3.24
N ARG A 323 -20.41 -0.22 -2.85
CA ARG A 323 -20.14 -0.56 -1.44
C ARG A 323 -19.69 0.66 -0.63
N VAL A 324 -18.78 1.47 -1.18
CA VAL A 324 -18.34 2.74 -0.56
C VAL A 324 -19.51 3.68 -0.36
N GLY A 325 -20.35 3.88 -1.38
CA GLY A 325 -21.51 4.76 -1.27
C GLY A 325 -22.56 4.25 -0.29
N ALA A 326 -22.73 2.93 -0.16
CA ALA A 326 -23.60 2.34 0.84
C ALA A 326 -23.07 2.59 2.27
N ASP A 327 -21.79 2.32 2.53
CA ASP A 327 -21.15 2.59 3.84
C ASP A 327 -21.25 4.08 4.21
N HIS A 328 -20.99 4.98 3.26
CA HIS A 328 -21.11 6.42 3.51
C HIS A 328 -22.53 6.83 3.93
N ARG A 329 -23.56 6.36 3.22
CA ARG A 329 -24.96 6.62 3.59
C ARG A 329 -25.33 6.10 4.98
N THR A 330 -24.77 4.96 5.40
CA THR A 330 -25.04 4.42 6.74
C THR A 330 -24.38 5.20 7.87
N ARG A 331 -23.24 5.86 7.61
CA ARG A 331 -22.53 6.68 8.61
C ARG A 331 -23.13 8.07 8.76
N ASP A 332 -23.73 8.60 7.71
CA ASP A 332 -24.33 9.93 7.69
C ASP A 332 -25.79 9.96 8.18
N GLN A 333 -26.39 8.81 8.48
CA GLN A 333 -27.69 8.78 9.16
C GLN A 333 -27.50 9.13 10.65
N PRO A 334 -28.19 10.16 11.17
CA PRO A 334 -28.20 10.42 12.60
C PRO A 334 -28.84 9.21 13.31
N ALA A 335 -28.16 8.74 14.37
CA ALA A 335 -28.66 7.71 15.28
C ALA A 335 -29.91 8.18 16.03
#